data_AF-A0A067DJR5-F1
#
_entry.id   AF-A0A067DJR5-F1
#
_cell.length_a   1.000
_cell.length_b   1.000
_cell.length_c   1.000
_cell.angle_alpha   90.00
_cell.angle_beta   90.00
_cell.angle_gamma   90.00
#
_symmetry.space_group_name_H-M   'P 1'
#
loop_
_entity.id
_entity.type
_entity.pdbx_description
1 polymer ?
#
loop_
_entity_poly.entity_id
_entity_poly.type
_entity_poly.pdbx_seq_one_letter_code
_entity_poly.pdbx_strand_id
1 'polypeptide(L)'
;HPLFTSYPEADFWSKSVLPLCAFEVRSVGFIEDQSADALEVDFANKYIGRGALHRGCVHEEIRFMINPELIAGMLFLASMGDNEAIEIVGAERFCDYKGYTSSFRFAGDPADKKHFDSFGRRKTRIIAIDALCWPGMKQYALKYLLRCVKFALEHLENTENY
;
A
#
# COMPACT_ATOMS: atom_id res chain seq x y z
N HIS A 1 14.65 21.49 -6.09
CA HIS A 1 14.81 21.33 -4.63
C HIS A 1 13.78 20.33 -4.17
N PRO A 2 14.14 19.23 -3.47
CA PRO A 2 13.13 18.40 -2.84
C PRO A 2 12.40 19.26 -1.80
N LEU A 3 11.07 19.29 -1.87
CA LEU A 3 10.22 19.92 -0.87
C LEU A 3 10.43 19.14 0.44
N PHE A 4 11.05 19.79 1.42
CA PHE A 4 11.21 19.20 2.74
C PHE A 4 9.88 19.38 3.48
N THR A 5 8.96 18.43 3.31
CA THR A 5 7.72 18.40 4.08
C THR A 5 8.08 18.04 5.51
N SER A 6 7.97 18.99 6.45
CA SER A 6 8.14 18.70 7.87
C SER A 6 6.90 17.97 8.39
N TYR A 7 7.06 16.72 8.80
CA TYR A 7 5.96 15.95 9.38
C TYR A 7 5.45 16.57 10.68
N PRO A 8 4.13 16.53 10.96
CA PRO A 8 3.60 17.01 12.21
C PRO A 8 4.14 16.21 13.39
N GLU A 9 4.56 16.93 14.44
CA GLU A 9 5.05 16.34 15.68
C GLU A 9 3.90 15.84 16.56
N ALA A 10 4.23 15.11 17.64
CA ALA A 10 3.26 14.59 18.60
C ALA A 10 2.28 15.65 19.13
N ASP A 11 2.78 16.87 19.34
CA ASP A 11 1.99 17.96 19.89
C ASP A 11 0.83 18.34 18.95
N PHE A 12 1.08 18.36 17.63
CA PHE A 12 0.06 18.59 16.62
C PHE A 12 -1.06 17.55 16.70
N TRP A 13 -0.70 16.26 16.74
CA TRP A 13 -1.66 15.17 16.79
C TRP A 13 -2.50 15.17 18.06
N SER A 14 -1.86 15.46 19.21
CA SER A 14 -2.55 15.51 20.50
C SER A 14 -3.54 16.66 20.63
N LYS A 15 -3.33 17.74 19.87
CA LYS A 15 -4.17 18.95 19.85
C LYS A 15 -5.12 18.99 18.67
N SER A 16 -5.07 18.00 17.77
CA SER A 16 -5.93 17.97 16.59
C SER A 16 -7.39 17.83 17.01
N VAL A 17 -8.22 18.74 16.49
CA VAL A 17 -9.68 18.73 16.66
C VAL A 17 -10.41 18.39 15.36
N LEU A 18 -9.66 17.90 14.35
CA LEU A 18 -10.25 17.51 13.08
C LEU A 18 -11.22 16.34 13.31
N PRO A 19 -12.44 16.40 12.73
CA PRO A 19 -13.36 15.29 12.83
C PRO A 19 -12.76 14.06 12.12
N LEU A 20 -13.08 12.88 12.64
CA LEU A 20 -12.75 11.64 11.95
C LEU A 20 -13.47 11.60 10.59
N CYS A 21 -12.79 11.11 9.56
CA CYS A 21 -13.41 10.92 8.26
C CYS A 21 -14.47 9.81 8.32
N ALA A 22 -15.40 9.84 7.36
CA ALA A 22 -16.31 8.73 7.15
C ALA A 22 -15.50 7.47 6.79
N PHE A 23 -15.87 6.33 7.37
CA PHE A 23 -15.23 5.04 7.07
C PHE A 23 -16.29 3.97 6.84
N GLU A 24 -15.96 3.00 5.99
CA GLU A 24 -16.77 1.82 5.71
C GLU A 24 -15.95 0.57 6.05
N VAL A 25 -16.56 -0.39 6.74
CA VAL A 25 -15.92 -1.68 7.03
C VAL A 25 -16.67 -2.77 6.28
N ARG A 26 -15.94 -3.51 5.44
CA ARG A 26 -16.45 -4.71 4.76
C ARG A 26 -15.74 -5.94 5.31
N SER A 27 -16.50 -6.95 5.70
CA SER A 27 -15.95 -8.24 6.16
C SER A 27 -15.70 -9.24 5.02
N VAL A 28 -16.05 -8.86 3.79
CA VAL A 28 -15.95 -9.69 2.58
C VAL A 28 -15.37 -8.83 1.46
N GLY A 29 -14.54 -9.45 0.63
CA GLY A 29 -13.84 -8.82 -0.49
C GLY A 29 -12.34 -8.70 -0.23
N PHE A 30 -11.64 -8.23 -1.26
CA PHE A 30 -10.20 -8.00 -1.23
C PHE A 30 -9.89 -6.55 -1.60
N ILE A 31 -8.70 -6.06 -1.24
CA ILE A 31 -8.28 -4.68 -1.49
C ILE A 31 -8.19 -4.44 -3.01
N GLU A 32 -7.64 -5.41 -3.74
CA GLU A 32 -7.45 -5.40 -5.19
C GLU A 32 -8.73 -5.43 -6.02
N ASP A 33 -9.86 -5.78 -5.39
CA ASP A 33 -11.17 -5.87 -6.05
C ASP A 33 -12.03 -4.61 -5.81
N GLN A 34 -11.50 -3.61 -5.09
CA GLN A 34 -12.24 -2.39 -4.81
C GLN A 34 -12.45 -1.57 -6.09
N SER A 35 -13.70 -1.17 -6.32
CA SER A 35 -14.14 -0.48 -7.53
C SER A 35 -14.12 1.04 -7.44
N ALA A 36 -14.00 1.58 -6.23
CA ALA A 36 -13.70 3.00 -6.06
C ALA A 36 -12.28 3.26 -6.59
N ASP A 37 -12.02 4.45 -7.14
CA ASP A 37 -10.67 4.97 -7.48
C ASP A 37 -9.85 5.18 -6.17
N ALA A 38 -9.83 4.16 -5.32
CA ALA A 38 -9.26 4.12 -3.99
C ALA A 38 -7.78 3.76 -4.06
N LEU A 39 -7.04 4.25 -3.08
CA LEU A 39 -5.66 3.87 -2.86
C LEU A 39 -5.61 2.48 -2.23
N GLU A 40 -4.96 1.55 -2.91
CA GLU A 40 -4.86 0.16 -2.50
C GLU A 40 -3.59 -0.03 -1.65
N VAL A 41 -3.77 -0.35 -0.37
CA VAL A 41 -2.64 -0.52 0.54
C VAL A 41 -1.98 -1.88 0.30
N ASP A 42 -0.68 -1.87 0.08
CA ASP A 42 0.18 -3.04 0.16
C ASP A 42 0.89 -3.10 1.54
N PHE A 43 0.66 -4.19 2.27
CA PHE A 43 1.30 -4.47 3.54
C PHE A 43 2.73 -4.98 3.32
N ALA A 44 3.59 -4.04 2.92
CA ALA A 44 4.88 -4.31 2.36
C ALA A 44 5.95 -4.63 3.41
N ASN A 45 7.04 -5.22 2.94
CA ASN A 45 8.32 -5.16 3.63
C ASN A 45 9.03 -3.84 3.31
N LYS A 46 9.91 -3.37 4.19
CA LYS A 46 10.77 -2.20 3.89
C LYS A 46 11.55 -2.35 2.58
N TYR A 47 11.88 -3.58 2.19
CA TYR A 47 12.32 -3.92 0.85
C TYR A 47 11.13 -4.45 0.06
N ILE A 48 10.60 -3.66 -0.86
CA ILE A 48 9.36 -3.98 -1.57
C ILE A 48 9.48 -5.34 -2.30
N GLY A 49 8.43 -6.17 -2.21
CA GLY A 49 8.35 -7.44 -2.93
C GLY A 49 9.34 -8.51 -2.48
N ARG A 50 10.05 -8.33 -1.34
CA ARG A 50 11.15 -9.20 -0.88
C ARG A 50 10.86 -10.70 -0.97
N GLY A 51 9.67 -11.12 -0.53
CA GLY A 51 9.28 -12.52 -0.52
C GLY A 51 8.74 -13.04 -1.86
N ALA A 52 8.42 -12.15 -2.81
CA ALA A 52 7.68 -12.47 -4.04
C ALA A 52 8.45 -13.43 -4.95
N LEU A 53 9.78 -13.32 -4.96
CA LEU A 53 10.68 -14.22 -5.71
C LEU A 53 11.21 -15.40 -4.85
N HIS A 54 10.69 -15.58 -3.65
CA HIS A 54 11.13 -16.60 -2.69
C HIS A 54 9.97 -17.51 -2.27
N ARG A 55 9.73 -17.66 -0.97
CA ARG A 55 8.68 -18.51 -0.38
C ARG A 55 7.54 -17.68 0.22
N GLY A 56 7.55 -16.37 0.01
CA GLY A 56 6.49 -15.50 0.48
C GLY A 56 5.21 -15.78 -0.30
N CYS A 57 4.08 -15.80 0.40
CA CYS A 57 2.76 -16.02 -0.19
C CYS A 57 1.70 -15.45 0.74
N VAL A 58 1.97 -14.25 1.24
CA VAL A 58 1.02 -13.42 1.99
C VAL A 58 0.64 -12.23 1.10
N HIS A 59 0.05 -11.18 1.68
CA HIS A 59 -0.58 -10.10 0.91
C HIS A 59 0.35 -9.48 -0.15
N GLU A 60 1.53 -9.00 0.26
CA GLU A 60 2.53 -8.39 -0.64
C GLU A 60 2.91 -9.31 -1.79
N GLU A 61 3.27 -10.57 -1.50
CA GLU A 61 3.71 -11.46 -2.57
C GLU A 61 2.58 -11.85 -3.52
N ILE A 62 1.37 -12.05 -3.01
CA ILE A 62 0.20 -12.32 -3.86
C ILE A 62 -0.06 -11.13 -4.78
N ARG A 63 0.02 -9.89 -4.25
CA ARG A 63 -0.12 -8.67 -5.04
C ARG A 63 0.91 -8.60 -6.17
N PHE A 64 2.16 -8.95 -5.88
CA PHE A 64 3.24 -9.00 -6.89
C PHE A 64 3.05 -10.12 -7.93
N MET A 65 2.39 -11.22 -7.57
CA MET A 65 2.11 -12.30 -8.54
C MET A 65 0.96 -11.95 -9.48
N ILE A 66 -0.08 -11.27 -8.99
CA ILE A 66 -1.20 -10.85 -9.84
C ILE A 66 -0.89 -9.57 -10.62
N ASN A 67 0.04 -8.73 -10.13
CA ASN A 67 0.56 -7.54 -10.80
C ASN A 67 2.09 -7.67 -11.00
N PRO A 68 2.57 -8.53 -11.91
CA PRO A 68 4.02 -8.79 -12.10
C PRO A 68 4.85 -7.56 -12.46
N GLU A 69 4.25 -6.47 -12.94
CA GLU A 69 4.92 -5.19 -13.16
C GLU A 69 5.56 -4.62 -11.88
N LEU A 70 5.00 -4.95 -10.70
CA LEU A 70 5.56 -4.56 -9.41
C LEU A 70 6.95 -5.15 -9.15
N ILE A 71 7.24 -6.32 -9.74
CA ILE A 71 8.56 -6.99 -9.61
C ILE A 71 9.66 -6.11 -10.19
N ALA A 72 9.38 -5.32 -11.23
CA ALA A 72 10.36 -4.39 -11.79
C ALA A 72 10.83 -3.38 -10.73
N GLY A 73 9.94 -2.95 -9.83
CA GLY A 73 10.26 -2.07 -8.72
C GLY A 73 11.35 -2.61 -7.80
N MET A 74 11.46 -3.93 -7.65
CA MET A 74 12.50 -4.57 -6.82
C MET A 74 13.92 -4.30 -7.33
N LEU A 75 14.10 -3.91 -8.60
CA LEU A 75 15.40 -3.65 -9.21
C LEU A 75 15.98 -2.29 -8.85
N PHE A 76 15.13 -1.28 -8.66
CA PHE A 76 15.57 0.12 -8.58
C PHE A 76 15.00 0.89 -7.39
N LEU A 77 14.03 0.34 -6.65
CA LEU A 77 13.52 0.96 -5.44
C LEU A 77 14.41 0.62 -4.25
N ALA A 78 14.87 1.66 -3.55
CA ALA A 78 15.62 1.52 -2.31
C ALA A 78 14.72 1.03 -1.16
N SER A 79 15.34 0.61 -0.05
CA SER A 79 14.60 0.31 1.18
C SER A 79 13.86 1.55 1.66
N MET A 80 12.59 1.39 2.02
CA MET A 80 11.82 2.44 2.68
C MET A 80 12.44 2.78 4.05
N GLY A 81 12.64 4.06 4.30
CA GLY A 81 12.94 4.64 5.60
C GLY A 81 11.70 4.77 6.50
N ASP A 82 11.90 5.18 7.76
CA ASP A 82 10.82 5.26 8.77
C ASP A 82 9.65 6.18 8.40
N ASN A 83 9.82 7.10 7.45
CA ASN A 83 8.75 7.99 6.97
C ASN A 83 8.63 7.95 5.44
N GLU A 84 9.02 6.84 4.79
CA GLU A 84 8.93 6.71 3.33
C GLU A 84 7.90 5.65 2.96
N ALA A 85 7.08 5.95 1.96
CA ALA A 85 6.19 5.00 1.33
C ALA A 85 6.42 5.03 -0.18
N ILE A 86 6.01 3.96 -0.86
CA ILE A 86 6.19 3.85 -2.32
C ILE A 86 4.81 3.76 -2.97
N GLU A 87 4.47 4.77 -3.76
CA GLU A 87 3.28 4.74 -4.61
C GLU A 87 3.63 4.18 -5.99
N ILE A 88 2.86 3.18 -6.44
CA ILE A 88 2.94 2.60 -7.77
C ILE A 88 1.60 2.80 -8.47
N VAL A 89 1.64 3.48 -9.62
CA VAL A 89 0.45 3.83 -10.40
C VAL A 89 0.51 3.16 -11.76
N GLY A 90 -0.60 2.55 -12.17
CA GLY A 90 -0.74 1.98 -13.52
C GLY A 90 -0.63 0.46 -13.60
N ALA A 91 -0.39 -0.22 -12.49
CA ALA A 91 -0.20 -1.67 -12.50
C ALA A 91 -1.45 -2.41 -13.01
N GLU A 92 -1.26 -3.26 -14.02
CA GLU A 92 -2.30 -4.12 -14.57
C GLU A 92 -2.35 -5.45 -13.82
N ARG A 93 -3.56 -5.97 -13.57
CA ARG A 93 -3.77 -7.32 -13.02
C ARG A 93 -3.76 -8.34 -14.16
N PHE A 94 -2.87 -9.33 -14.07
CA PHE A 94 -2.63 -10.36 -15.09
C PHE A 94 -3.14 -11.75 -14.72
N CYS A 95 -3.61 -11.98 -13.50
CA CYS A 95 -4.34 -13.20 -13.14
C CYS A 95 -5.32 -13.02 -11.99
N ASP A 96 -6.29 -13.93 -11.92
CA ASP A 96 -7.09 -14.17 -10.73
C ASP A 96 -6.46 -15.28 -9.89
N TYR A 97 -6.77 -15.27 -8.60
CA TYR A 97 -6.29 -16.26 -7.65
C TYR A 97 -7.38 -16.71 -6.69
N LYS A 98 -7.09 -17.81 -6.00
CA LYS A 98 -7.87 -18.31 -4.87
C LYS A 98 -6.95 -18.80 -3.77
N GLY A 99 -7.46 -18.80 -2.55
CA GLY A 99 -6.71 -19.24 -1.37
C GLY A 99 -5.64 -18.23 -0.96
N TYR A 100 -4.92 -18.59 0.09
CA TYR A 100 -3.90 -17.78 0.74
C TYR A 100 -2.79 -18.68 1.26
N THR A 101 -1.55 -18.19 1.34
CA THR A 101 -0.39 -18.97 1.79
C THR A 101 -0.30 -20.33 1.06
N SER A 102 -0.18 -21.45 1.79
CA SER A 102 -0.14 -22.81 1.25
C SER A 102 -1.28 -23.19 0.31
N SER A 103 -2.44 -22.54 0.42
CA SER A 103 -3.63 -22.79 -0.42
C SER A 103 -3.72 -21.89 -1.66
N PHE A 104 -2.79 -20.95 -1.85
CA PHE A 104 -2.78 -20.03 -2.98
C PHE A 104 -2.66 -20.78 -4.31
N ARG A 105 -3.57 -20.50 -5.24
CA ARG A 105 -3.60 -21.09 -6.58
C ARG A 105 -4.04 -20.05 -7.60
N PHE A 106 -3.44 -20.12 -8.78
CA PHE A 106 -3.95 -19.45 -9.98
C PHE A 106 -5.41 -19.86 -10.24
N ALA A 107 -6.26 -18.90 -10.57
CA ALA A 107 -7.69 -19.10 -10.78
C ALA A 107 -8.18 -18.70 -12.18
N GLY A 108 -7.29 -18.29 -13.08
CA GLY A 108 -7.62 -17.98 -14.47
C GLY A 108 -7.09 -16.63 -14.92
N ASP A 109 -7.34 -16.33 -16.19
CA ASP A 109 -7.06 -15.03 -16.77
C ASP A 109 -7.99 -13.99 -16.13
N PRO A 110 -7.48 -12.81 -15.77
CA PRO A 110 -8.28 -11.79 -15.13
C PRO A 110 -9.08 -11.06 -16.19
N ALA A 111 -10.18 -10.47 -15.77
CA ALA A 111 -10.72 -9.32 -16.47
C ALA A 111 -10.29 -8.08 -15.69
N ASP A 112 -9.10 -7.53 -15.97
CA ASP A 112 -8.77 -6.20 -15.45
C ASP A 112 -9.67 -5.16 -16.14
N LYS A 113 -10.75 -4.82 -15.42
CA LYS A 113 -11.79 -3.90 -15.86
C LYS A 113 -11.49 -2.47 -15.45
N LYS A 114 -10.33 -2.18 -14.84
CA LYS A 114 -9.99 -0.82 -14.44
C LYS A 114 -9.80 0.06 -15.68
N HIS A 115 -10.40 1.24 -15.63
CA HIS A 115 -10.27 2.24 -16.69
C HIS A 115 -8.85 2.77 -16.80
N PHE A 116 -8.55 3.44 -17.90
CA PHE A 116 -7.28 4.15 -18.08
C PHE A 116 -7.41 5.61 -17.61
N ASP A 117 -6.30 6.17 -17.12
CA ASP A 117 -6.16 7.59 -16.85
C ASP A 117 -5.79 8.38 -18.13
N SER A 118 -5.60 9.70 -18.00
CA SER A 118 -5.21 10.58 -19.10
C SER A 118 -3.81 10.29 -19.66
N PHE A 119 -2.98 9.53 -18.93
CA PHE A 119 -1.64 9.11 -19.34
C PHE A 119 -1.63 7.70 -19.96
N GLY A 120 -2.81 7.06 -20.11
CA GLY A 120 -2.91 5.71 -20.66
C GLY A 120 -2.49 4.60 -19.69
N ARG A 121 -2.44 4.88 -18.39
CA ARG A 121 -2.13 3.91 -17.34
C ARG A 121 -3.42 3.37 -16.72
N ARG A 122 -3.43 2.13 -16.23
CA ARG A 122 -4.58 1.63 -15.45
C ARG A 122 -4.83 2.53 -14.23
N LYS A 123 -6.09 2.79 -13.89
CA LYS A 123 -6.50 3.47 -12.66
C LYS A 123 -6.33 2.58 -11.43
N THR A 124 -5.13 2.05 -11.27
CA THR A 124 -4.66 1.25 -10.14
C THR A 124 -3.61 2.08 -9.44
N ARG A 125 -3.85 2.41 -8.18
CA ARG A 125 -2.90 3.14 -7.32
C ARG A 125 -2.62 2.27 -6.11
N ILE A 126 -1.38 1.81 -5.99
CA ILE A 126 -0.94 0.95 -4.91
C ILE A 126 0.00 1.76 -4.03
N ILE A 127 -0.19 1.71 -2.71
CA ILE A 127 0.71 2.33 -1.74
C ILE A 127 1.34 1.25 -0.87
N ALA A 128 2.65 1.06 -1.00
CA ALA A 128 3.42 0.16 -0.15
C ALA A 128 3.85 0.89 1.13
N ILE A 129 3.46 0.34 2.28
CA ILE A 129 3.82 0.85 3.60
C ILE A 129 4.33 -0.30 4.44
N ASP A 130 5.52 -0.15 5.04
CA ASP A 130 6.09 -1.18 5.90
C ASP A 130 5.70 -0.98 7.38
N ALA A 131 5.06 -2.00 7.93
CA ALA A 131 4.77 -2.08 9.35
C ALA A 131 5.94 -2.67 10.14
N LEU A 132 5.98 -2.37 11.44
CA LEU A 132 6.92 -3.02 12.34
C LEU A 132 6.57 -4.49 12.50
N CYS A 133 7.59 -5.35 12.42
CA CYS A 133 7.44 -6.79 12.62
C CYS A 133 7.43 -7.10 14.12
N TRP A 134 6.29 -7.56 14.64
CA TRP A 134 6.09 -7.97 16.04
C TRP A 134 6.60 -6.96 17.09
N PRO A 135 6.14 -5.70 17.06
CA PRO A 135 6.63 -4.67 17.98
C PRO A 135 6.22 -4.92 19.45
N GLY A 136 5.20 -5.77 19.68
CA GLY A 136 4.63 -5.99 21.01
C GLY A 136 4.22 -4.67 21.65
N MET A 137 4.53 -4.49 22.94
CA MET A 137 4.21 -3.24 23.65
C MET A 137 4.95 -2.01 23.13
N LYS A 138 6.03 -2.17 22.35
CA LYS A 138 6.75 -1.02 21.78
C LYS A 138 5.88 -0.25 20.79
N GLN A 139 4.86 -0.86 20.18
CA GLN A 139 3.98 -0.17 19.23
C GLN A 139 3.30 1.07 19.83
N TYR A 140 3.12 1.11 21.17
CA TYR A 140 2.51 2.23 21.87
C TYR A 140 3.50 3.34 22.24
N ALA A 141 4.81 3.16 22.02
CA ALA A 141 5.76 4.22 22.26
C ALA A 141 5.59 5.32 21.20
N LEU A 142 5.68 6.57 21.63
CA LEU A 142 5.38 7.76 20.81
C LEU A 142 6.08 7.74 19.44
N LYS A 143 7.35 7.31 19.40
CA LYS A 143 8.13 7.18 18.16
C LYS A 143 7.40 6.33 17.10
N TYR A 144 6.81 5.21 17.51
CA TYR A 144 6.19 4.26 16.60
C TYR A 144 4.75 4.64 16.25
N LEU A 145 4.01 5.25 17.17
CA LEU A 145 2.71 5.86 16.87
C LEU A 145 2.85 6.95 15.81
N LEU A 146 3.81 7.85 15.97
CA LEU A 146 4.08 8.91 14.99
C LEU A 146 4.47 8.36 13.62
N ARG A 147 5.26 7.28 13.58
CA ARG A 147 5.60 6.60 12.32
C ARG A 147 4.33 6.13 11.60
N CYS A 148 3.41 5.47 12.31
CA CYS A 148 2.17 4.97 11.70
C CYS A 148 1.26 6.08 11.16
N VAL A 149 1.09 7.19 11.90
CA VAL A 149 0.14 8.24 11.52
C VAL A 149 0.67 9.10 10.36
N LYS A 150 1.98 9.28 10.23
CA LYS A 150 2.58 10.05 9.12
C LYS A 150 2.26 9.47 7.75
N PHE A 151 2.29 8.13 7.61
CA PHE A 151 1.94 7.46 6.36
C PHE A 151 0.51 7.78 5.89
N ALA A 152 -0.41 7.98 6.82
CA ALA A 152 -1.81 8.29 6.52
C ALA A 152 -2.03 9.72 6.00
N LEU A 153 -1.20 10.71 6.40
CA LEU A 153 -1.37 12.10 5.99
C LEU A 153 -0.90 12.39 4.56
N GLU A 154 0.29 11.91 4.19
CA GLU A 154 0.90 12.24 2.89
C GLU A 154 0.01 11.88 1.69
N HIS A 155 -0.87 10.90 1.87
CA HIS A 155 -1.71 10.37 0.81
C HIS A 155 -3.13 10.96 0.80
N LEU A 156 -3.60 11.53 1.91
CA LEU A 156 -4.87 12.25 1.97
C LEU A 156 -4.76 13.64 1.34
N GLU A 157 -3.61 14.31 1.45
CA GLU A 157 -3.38 15.63 0.85
C GLU A 157 -3.16 15.55 -0.68
N ASN A 158 -2.62 14.44 -1.19
CA ASN A 158 -2.34 14.26 -2.61
C ASN A 158 -3.53 13.72 -3.44
N THR A 159 -4.62 13.29 -2.80
CA THR A 159 -5.84 12.84 -3.49
C THR A 159 -6.68 13.98 -4.08
N GLU A 160 -6.40 15.25 -3.77
CA GLU A 160 -7.15 16.40 -4.31
C GLU A 160 -6.60 16.96 -5.63
N ASN A 161 -5.47 16.44 -6.15
CA ASN A 161 -4.76 17.02 -7.30
C ASN A 161 -4.68 16.13 -8.55
N TYR A 162 -5.52 15.08 -8.67
CA TYR A 162 -5.56 14.21 -9.85
C TYR A 162 -6.98 13.97 -10.36
#